data_AF-A0A936XT62-F1
#
_entry.id   AF-A0A936XT62-F1
#
_cell.length_a   1.000
_cell.length_b   1.000
_cell.length_c   1.000
_cell.angle_alpha   90.00
_cell.angle_beta   90.00
_cell.angle_gamma   90.00
#
_symmetry.space_group_name_H-M   'P 1'
#
loop_
_entity.id
_entity.type
_entity.pdbx_description
1 polymer ?
#
loop_
_entity_poly.entity_id
_entity_poly.type
_entity_poly.pdbx_seq_one_letter_code
_entity_poly.pdbx_strand_id
1 'polypeptide(L)'
;MVLYIVIYITASKAIAPVQQLIKAASGINDSNINTRLPLPVNEDELYQLAKTINELLNRIETSIGQQKQFTADASHEIRTPLSAIRGTMEVLLRKRREPNSTRKNKKM
;
A
#
# COMPACT_ATOMS: atom_id res chain seq x y z
N MET A 1 -9.55 48.74 -23.48
CA MET A 1 -8.22 48.08 -23.42
C MET A 1 -7.78 47.82 -21.97
N VAL A 2 -7.55 48.85 -21.13
CA VAL A 2 -7.08 48.66 -19.75
C VAL A 2 -8.00 47.78 -18.90
N LEU A 3 -9.32 48.01 -18.94
CA LEU A 3 -10.29 47.18 -18.22
C LEU A 3 -10.22 45.70 -18.62
N TYR A 4 -10.04 45.41 -19.92
CA TYR A 4 -9.92 44.06 -20.44
C TYR A 4 -8.66 43.37 -19.91
N ILE A 5 -7.53 44.08 -19.89
CA ILE A 5 -6.27 43.57 -19.35
C ILE A 5 -6.40 43.27 -17.84
N VAL A 6 -7.05 44.16 -17.07
CA VAL A 6 -7.26 43.97 -15.63
C VAL A 6 -8.16 42.76 -15.34
N ILE A 7 -9.25 42.60 -16.10
CA ILE A 7 -10.16 41.44 -15.96
C ILE A 7 -9.41 40.16 -16.29
N TYR A 8 -8.66 40.13 -17.39
CA TYR A 8 -7.89 38.96 -17.81
C TYR A 8 -6.89 38.53 -16.73
N ILE A 9 -6.07 39.47 -16.24
CA ILE A 9 -5.05 39.17 -15.21
C ILE A 9 -5.70 38.69 -13.90
N THR A 10 -6.79 39.33 -13.48
CA THR A 10 -7.50 38.96 -12.25
C THR A 10 -8.11 37.57 -12.36
N ALA A 11 -8.78 37.26 -13.47
CA ALA A 11 -9.38 35.94 -13.70
C ALA A 11 -8.33 34.83 -13.76
N SER A 12 -7.19 35.06 -14.44
CA SER A 12 -6.09 34.09 -14.48
C SER A 12 -5.49 33.84 -13.09
N LYS A 13 -5.34 34.88 -12.28
CA LYS A 13 -4.85 34.75 -10.90
C LYS A 13 -5.81 34.02 -9.98
N ALA A 14 -7.12 34.24 -10.14
CA ALA A 14 -8.15 33.57 -9.35
C ALA A 14 -8.21 32.05 -9.59
N ILE A 15 -7.91 31.61 -10.81
CA ILE A 15 -7.95 30.18 -11.20
C ILE A 15 -6.63 29.44 -10.91
N ALA A 16 -5.51 30.16 -10.80
CA ALA A 16 -4.19 29.58 -10.54
C ALA A 16 -4.14 28.59 -9.33
N PRO A 17 -4.71 28.88 -8.15
CA PRO A 17 -4.68 27.94 -7.02
C PRO A 17 -5.44 26.64 -7.30
N VAL A 18 -6.54 26.71 -8.06
CA VAL A 18 -7.31 25.53 -8.46
C VAL A 18 -6.47 24.62 -9.37
N GLN A 19 -5.77 25.20 -10.34
CA GLN A 19 -4.89 24.43 -11.23
C GLN A 19 -3.74 23.76 -10.47
N GLN A 20 -3.20 24.40 -9.44
CA GLN A 20 -2.17 23.80 -8.59
C GLN A 20 -2.70 22.60 -7.81
N LEU A 21 -3.89 22.71 -7.22
CA LEU A 21 -4.54 21.59 -6.54
C LEU A 21 -4.83 20.43 -7.49
N ILE A 22 -5.37 20.70 -8.68
CA ILE A 22 -5.63 19.68 -9.70
C ILE A 22 -4.34 18.97 -10.09
N LYS A 23 -3.28 19.73 -10.40
CA LYS A 23 -1.98 19.17 -10.81
C LYS A 23 -1.36 18.32 -9.69
N ALA A 24 -1.44 18.78 -8.45
CA ALA A 24 -0.98 18.03 -7.29
C ALA A 24 -1.77 16.73 -7.12
N ALA A 25 -3.10 16.79 -7.20
CA ALA A 25 -3.98 15.63 -7.08
C ALA A 25 -3.74 14.61 -8.20
N SER A 26 -3.62 15.05 -9.45
CA SER A 26 -3.34 14.17 -10.60
C SER A 26 -1.96 13.51 -10.53
N GLY A 27 -1.03 14.05 -9.74
CA GLY A 27 0.29 13.45 -9.52
C GLY A 27 0.29 12.32 -8.47
N ILE A 28 -0.79 12.19 -7.69
CA ILE A 28 -0.90 11.18 -6.64
C ILE A 28 -1.31 9.84 -7.24
N ASN A 29 -0.60 8.78 -6.88
CA ASN A 29 -0.80 7.40 -7.31
C ASN A 29 -0.38 6.42 -6.19
N ASP A 30 -0.52 5.13 -6.44
CA ASP A 30 -0.23 4.07 -5.46
C ASP A 30 1.21 4.07 -4.94
N SER A 31 2.17 4.60 -5.71
CA SER A 31 3.59 4.63 -5.34
C SER A 31 3.96 5.83 -4.45
N ASN A 32 3.14 6.87 -4.40
CA ASN A 32 3.40 8.12 -3.69
C ASN A 32 2.17 8.61 -2.88
N ILE A 33 1.34 7.68 -2.41
CA ILE A 33 0.08 7.97 -1.68
C ILE A 33 0.28 8.77 -0.38
N ASN A 34 1.51 8.80 0.15
CA ASN A 34 1.93 9.64 1.28
C ASN A 34 2.07 11.13 0.91
N THR A 35 1.97 11.49 -0.37
CA THR A 35 1.96 12.88 -0.83
C THR A 35 0.66 13.57 -0.42
N ARG A 36 0.73 14.87 -0.11
CA ARG A 36 -0.43 15.68 0.28
C ARG A 36 -0.60 16.87 -0.64
N LEU A 37 -1.85 17.29 -0.81
CA LEU A 37 -2.17 18.52 -1.51
C LEU A 37 -1.65 19.72 -0.73
N PRO A 38 -1.08 20.73 -1.42
CA PRO A 38 -0.71 21.99 -0.79
C PRO A 38 -1.97 22.66 -0.23
N LEU A 39 -1.87 23.23 0.97
CA LEU A 39 -2.94 24.04 1.53
C LEU A 39 -2.79 25.49 1.02
N PRO A 40 -3.80 26.04 0.32
CA PRO A 40 -3.85 27.46 -0.02
C PRO A 40 -3.59 28.34 1.22
N VAL A 41 -2.93 29.48 1.03
CA VAL A 41 -2.65 30.42 2.14
C VAL A 41 -3.94 31.06 2.67
N ASN A 42 -4.92 31.25 1.79
CA ASN A 42 -6.21 31.76 2.16
C ASN A 42 -7.03 30.62 2.74
N GLU A 43 -7.53 30.74 3.96
CA GLU A 43 -8.36 29.74 4.63
C GLU A 43 -9.82 29.73 4.12
N ASP A 44 -9.97 29.79 2.80
CA ASP A 44 -11.24 29.82 2.09
C ASP A 44 -11.76 28.40 1.76
N GLU A 45 -12.74 28.32 0.86
CA GLU A 45 -13.32 27.05 0.42
C GLU A 45 -12.29 26.11 -0.21
N LEU A 46 -11.27 26.65 -0.90
CA LEU A 46 -10.22 25.84 -1.51
C LEU A 46 -9.30 25.24 -0.44
N TYR A 47 -9.03 25.98 0.64
CA TYR A 47 -8.33 25.42 1.80
C TYR A 47 -9.09 24.27 2.43
N GLN A 48 -10.38 24.47 2.69
CA GLN A 48 -11.21 23.41 3.29
C GLN A 48 -11.29 22.18 2.39
N LEU A 49 -11.39 22.37 1.07
CA LEU A 49 -11.37 21.28 0.10
C LEU A 49 -10.03 20.52 0.13
N ALA A 50 -8.90 21.25 0.06
CA ALA A 50 -7.57 20.65 0.09
C ALA A 50 -7.34 19.87 1.39
N LYS A 51 -7.77 20.42 2.53
CA LYS A 51 -7.72 19.75 3.84
C LYS A 51 -8.56 18.47 3.86
N THR A 52 -9.80 18.53 3.38
CA THR A 52 -10.70 17.38 3.33
C THR A 52 -10.15 16.26 2.45
N ILE A 53 -9.56 16.60 1.30
CA ILE A 53 -8.91 15.61 0.44
C ILE A 53 -7.67 15.01 1.14
N ASN A 54 -6.87 15.80 1.85
CA ASN A 54 -5.74 15.28 2.62
C ASN A 54 -6.17 14.31 3.73
N GLU A 55 -7.30 14.57 4.40
CA GLU A 55 -7.88 13.65 5.38
C GLU A 55 -8.36 12.35 4.72
N LEU A 56 -8.96 12.43 3.52
CA LEU A 56 -9.30 11.24 2.73
C LEU A 56 -8.04 10.43 2.36
N LEU A 57 -6.98 11.09 1.90
CA LEU A 57 -5.71 10.44 1.57
C LEU A 57 -5.08 9.74 2.78
N ASN A 58 -5.13 10.34 3.98
CA ASN A 58 -4.69 9.70 5.22
C ASN A 58 -5.45 8.40 5.51
N ARG A 59 -6.78 8.41 5.31
CA ARG A 59 -7.62 7.22 5.51
C ARG A 59 -7.29 6.11 4.52
N ILE A 60 -7.03 6.46 3.26
CA ILE A 60 -6.61 5.52 2.22
C ILE A 60 -5.26 4.90 2.57
N GLU A 61 -4.26 5.72 2.92
CA GLU A 61 -2.93 5.24 3.30
C GLU A 61 -2.98 4.27 4.49
N THR A 62 -3.77 4.62 5.51
CA THR A 62 -3.97 3.75 6.68
C THR A 62 -4.56 2.39 6.29
N SER A 63 -5.59 2.39 5.44
CA SER A 63 -6.24 1.16 4.96
C SER A 63 -5.28 0.28 4.17
N ILE A 64 -4.48 0.87 3.26
CA ILE A 64 -3.46 0.15 2.50
C ILE A 64 -2.40 -0.45 3.42
N GLY A 65 -1.97 0.30 4.45
CA GLY A 65 -1.03 -0.20 5.46
C GLY A 65 -1.56 -1.43 6.19
N GLN A 66 -2.82 -1.39 6.63
CA GLN A 66 -3.48 -2.52 7.29
C GLN A 66 -3.60 -3.74 6.37
N GLN A 67 -3.97 -3.54 5.10
CA GLN A 67 -4.07 -4.64 4.13
C GLN A 67 -2.73 -5.33 3.88
N LYS A 68 -1.64 -4.55 3.78
CA LYS A 68 -0.27 -5.10 3.64
C LYS A 68 0.13 -5.90 4.87
N GLN A 69 -0.13 -5.38 6.06
CA GLN A 69 0.17 -6.06 7.31
C GLN A 69 -0.61 -7.38 7.43
N PHE A 70 -1.91 -7.35 7.17
CA PHE A 70 -2.76 -8.55 7.18
C PHE A 70 -2.25 -9.62 6.21
N THR A 71 -1.85 -9.24 5.00
CA THR A 71 -1.32 -10.18 4.00
C THR A 71 0.02 -10.78 4.44
N ALA A 72 0.87 -9.98 5.08
CA ALA A 72 2.15 -10.45 5.62
C ALA A 72 1.92 -11.44 6.77
N ASP A 73 1.03 -11.09 7.71
CA ASP A 73 0.71 -11.93 8.87
C ASP A 73 0.09 -13.26 8.44
N ALA A 74 -0.87 -13.24 7.51
CA ALA A 74 -1.45 -14.46 6.94
C ALA A 74 -0.39 -15.35 6.26
N SER A 75 0.57 -14.75 5.55
CA SER A 75 1.68 -15.49 4.93
C SER A 75 2.58 -16.16 5.96
N HIS A 76 2.81 -15.50 7.10
CA HIS A 76 3.58 -16.07 8.22
C HIS A 76 2.81 -17.18 8.94
N GLU A 77 1.53 -16.97 9.21
CA GLU A 77 0.69 -17.95 9.89
C GLU A 77 0.49 -19.22 9.06
N ILE A 78 0.44 -19.14 7.72
CA ILE A 78 0.33 -20.32 6.84
C ILE A 78 1.66 -21.08 6.70
N ARG A 79 2.80 -20.39 6.77
CA ARG A 79 4.12 -21.03 6.64
C ARG A 79 4.36 -22.06 7.74
N THR A 80 3.92 -21.77 8.96
CA THR A 80 4.09 -22.62 10.14
C THR A 80 3.41 -24.00 10.01
N PRO A 81 2.09 -24.10 9.77
CA PRO A 81 1.42 -25.38 9.57
C PRO A 81 1.92 -26.11 8.33
N LEU A 82 2.28 -25.39 7.26
CA LEU A 82 2.84 -26.02 6.06
C LEU A 82 4.19 -26.71 6.35
N SER A 83 5.06 -26.07 7.12
CA SER A 83 6.31 -26.66 7.59
C SER A 83 6.07 -27.90 8.47
N ALA A 84 5.06 -27.87 9.34
CA ALA A 84 4.69 -29.01 10.18
C ALA A 84 4.18 -30.21 9.35
N ILE A 85 3.31 -29.96 8.37
CA ILE A 85 2.82 -30.99 7.44
C ILE A 85 4.00 -31.61 6.67
N ARG A 86 4.90 -30.78 6.15
CA ARG A 86 6.10 -31.23 5.44
C ARG A 86 7.01 -32.08 6.33
N GLY A 87 7.28 -31.66 7.56
CA GLY A 87 8.08 -32.43 8.51
C GLY A 87 7.45 -33.79 8.82
N THR A 88 6.13 -33.84 8.98
CA THR A 88 5.39 -35.09 9.18
C THR A 88 5.53 -36.03 7.97
N MET A 89 5.39 -35.51 6.75
CA MET A 89 5.61 -36.30 5.53
C MET A 89 7.05 -36.83 5.43
N GLU A 90 8.06 -36.02 5.75
CA GLU A 90 9.46 -36.42 5.73
C GLU A 90 9.75 -37.58 6.72
N VAL A 91 9.16 -37.55 7.92
CA VAL A 91 9.26 -38.64 8.90
C VAL A 91 8.58 -39.92 8.39
N LEU A 92 7.37 -39.80 7.83
CA LEU A 92 6.64 -40.94 7.28
C LEU A 92 7.40 -41.60 6.11
N LEU A 93 7.98 -40.79 5.22
CA LEU A 93 8.79 -41.28 4.10
C LEU A 93 10.08 -41.96 4.57
N ARG A 94 10.75 -41.42 5.61
CA ARG A 94 11.89 -42.09 6.25
C ARG A 94 11.50 -43.45 6.83
N LYS A 95 10.41 -43.52 7.62
CA LYS A 95 9.92 -44.78 8.20
C LYS A 95 9.55 -45.81 7.13
N ARG A 96 9.02 -45.39 5.98
CA ARG A 96 8.73 -46.27 4.82
C ARG A 96 9.99 -46.78 4.11
N ARG A 97 11.13 -46.08 4.20
CA ARG A 97 12.42 -46.51 3.63
C ARG A 97 13.20 -47.47 4.53
N GLU A 98 12.87 -47.55 5.82
CA GLU A 98 13.49 -48.44 6.82
C GLU A 98 12.99 -49.93 6.90
N PRO A 99 12.15 -50.51 6.01
CA PRO A 99 11.75 -51.92 6.17
C PRO A 99 12.74 -52.95 5.58
N ASN A 100 13.85 -52.55 4.95
CA ASN A 100 14.76 -53.48 4.25
C ASN A 100 16.26 -53.41 4.64
N SER A 101 16.65 -52.65 5.66
CA SER A 101 18.05 -52.55 6.12
C SER A 101 18.47 -53.62 7.14
N THR A 102 17.54 -54.40 7.70
CA THR A 102 17.83 -55.32 8.82
C THR A 102 18.06 -56.80 8.43
N ARG A 103 18.13 -57.16 7.15
CA ARG A 103 18.40 -58.55 6.72
C ARG A 103 19.72 -58.75 5.96
N LYS A 104 20.80 -58.10 6.41
CA LYS A 104 22.18 -58.47 6.06
C LYS A 104 23.09 -58.28 7.27
N ASN A 105 23.02 -59.20 8.24
CA ASN A 105 24.15 -59.61 9.09
C ASN A 105 23.69 -60.68 10.09
N LYS A 106 23.45 -61.90 9.57
CA LYS A 106 23.51 -63.12 10.38
C LYS A 106 24.01 -64.26 9.49
N LYS A 107 25.27 -64.15 9.06
CA LYS A 107 26.10 -65.27 8.64
C LYS A 107 27.45 -65.10 9.33
N MET A 108 27.54 -65.69 10.51
CA MET A 108 28.74 -66.29 11.10
C MET A 108 28.26 -67.27 12.17
#